data_AF-A0A9E5VWT3-F1
#
_entry.id   AF-A0A9E5VWT3-F1
#
_cell.length_a   1.000
_cell.length_b   1.000
_cell.length_c   1.000
_cell.angle_alpha   90.00
_cell.angle_beta   90.00
_cell.angle_gamma   90.00
#
_symmetry.space_group_name_H-M   'P 1'
#
loop_
_entity.id
_entity.type
_entity.pdbx_description
1 polymer ?
#
loop_
_entity_poly.entity_id
_entity_poly.type
_entity_poly.pdbx_seq_one_letter_code
_entity_poly.pdbx_strand_id
1 'polypeptide(L)'
;MTAGNTTVLQCGECKKRYRFQGAPDGRALRCPECGAPLKAVGAAPLRSQLRDELARLSAVEALDPAARTRVRVAERARRPLSPWMLWGAAALLLALVGAGGWWAYARAHRGPPELSEAVRSAIRRAQLSDVPGHEEQALSDWTSARGFLLTQRVQQKVPDAFHEEAARMHARIRELQEIVRRRRAGLPPLQNVLAEARMALEDGRSRQAVEALEGLLPKIAEADVPETDRERFRAETEGLLMLARTAAAAAPAPASAAPASTRPARPRRRPVPEAVAPASGAAPLGAVIDAPGEALLWRAESWANPATVSVEPGAAVMVRQEAGLYDKWAISLVRALDASGHGRLAFDLQSPRPVRVAVALWTGTGGATMFESAAETVRGGGWREVVFPLTGPRFKCLATKWQFGGELKDPESVGRITLLFYDNVQAPLRIRNVRLVP
;
A
#
# COMPACT_ATOMS: atom_id res chain seq x y z
N MET A 1 35.58 2.71 -2.67
CA MET A 1 34.66 3.68 -3.31
C MET A 1 34.15 4.61 -2.22
N THR A 2 34.61 5.86 -2.17
CA THR A 2 34.13 6.85 -1.20
C THR A 2 32.74 7.34 -1.61
N ALA A 3 31.78 7.30 -0.69
CA ALA A 3 30.43 7.82 -0.92
C ALA A 3 30.51 9.33 -1.20
N GLY A 4 30.27 9.73 -2.45
CA GLY A 4 30.27 11.13 -2.86
C GLY A 4 29.07 11.85 -2.24
N ASN A 5 29.31 12.98 -1.57
CA ASN A 5 28.27 13.85 -1.03
C ASN A 5 27.35 14.33 -2.18
N THR A 6 26.07 13.95 -2.12
CA THR A 6 25.05 14.44 -3.06
C THR A 6 24.39 15.68 -2.46
N THR A 7 24.48 16.81 -3.15
CA THR A 7 23.84 18.07 -2.73
C THR A 7 22.53 18.26 -3.50
N VAL A 8 21.46 18.63 -2.81
CA VAL A 8 20.17 18.98 -3.44
C VAL A 8 20.02 20.50 -3.47
N LEU A 9 19.82 21.04 -4.67
CA LEU A 9 19.52 22.46 -4.87
C LEU A 9 18.09 22.65 -5.36
N GLN A 10 17.46 23.77 -5.04
CA GLN A 10 16.12 24.12 -5.52
C GLN A 10 16.12 25.50 -6.17
N CYS A 11 15.41 25.59 -7.29
CA CYS A 11 15.16 26.85 -7.96
C CYS A 11 14.21 27.73 -7.16
N GLY A 12 14.57 29.01 -6.97
CA GLY A 12 13.73 29.98 -6.27
C GLY A 12 12.38 30.26 -6.95
N GLU A 13 12.34 30.19 -8.29
CA GLU A 13 11.17 30.51 -9.10
C GLU A 13 10.32 29.27 -9.39
N CYS A 14 10.82 28.33 -10.20
CA CYS A 14 10.02 27.16 -10.62
C CYS A 14 9.94 26.05 -9.56
N LYS A 15 10.59 26.21 -8.40
CA LYS A 15 10.60 25.26 -7.27
C LYS A 15 11.13 23.85 -7.58
N LYS A 16 11.67 23.59 -8.78
CA LYS A 16 12.27 22.29 -9.13
C LYS A 16 13.57 22.02 -8.39
N ARG A 17 13.82 20.74 -8.10
CA ARG A 17 14.98 20.25 -7.33
C ARG A 17 15.97 19.54 -8.24
N TYR A 18 17.25 19.80 -8.03
CA TYR A 18 18.35 19.25 -8.80
C TYR A 18 19.35 18.57 -7.86
N ARG A 19 19.84 17.38 -8.23
CA ARG A 19 20.86 16.64 -7.46
C ARG A 19 22.21 16.79 -8.15
N PHE A 20 23.23 17.17 -7.39
CA PHE A 20 24.60 17.28 -7.85
C PHE A 20 25.50 16.33 -7.06
N GLN A 21 26.37 15.60 -7.75
CA GLN A 21 27.42 14.80 -7.13
C GLN A 21 28.68 15.68 -7.00
N GLY A 22 29.14 15.89 -5.76
CA GLY A 22 30.29 16.76 -5.47
C GLY A 22 29.88 18.15 -4.95
N ALA A 23 30.85 18.87 -4.40
CA ALA A 23 30.66 20.25 -3.96
C ALA A 23 30.65 21.18 -5.19
N PRO A 24 29.68 22.10 -5.31
CA PRO A 24 29.74 23.10 -6.38
C PRO A 24 31.02 23.93 -6.24
N ASP A 25 31.66 24.21 -7.37
CA ASP A 25 32.96 24.90 -7.53
C ASP A 25 32.92 26.41 -7.19
N GLY A 26 32.00 26.83 -6.32
CA GLY A 26 31.77 28.23 -5.95
C GLY A 26 31.08 29.06 -7.04
N ARG A 27 30.84 28.54 -8.24
CA ARG A 27 30.05 29.23 -9.27
C ARG A 27 28.57 29.16 -8.94
N ALA A 28 27.86 30.26 -9.15
CA ALA A 28 26.41 30.31 -8.95
C ALA A 28 25.71 29.43 -9.99
N LEU A 29 25.24 28.25 -9.55
CA LEU A 29 24.45 27.35 -10.40
C LEU A 29 23.09 27.97 -10.71
N ARG A 30 22.68 27.92 -11.97
CA ARG A 30 21.38 28.43 -12.44
C ARG A 30 20.46 27.29 -12.87
N CYS A 31 19.17 27.50 -12.68
CA CYS A 31 18.14 26.56 -13.11
C CYS A 31 18.15 26.45 -14.64
N PRO A 32 18.25 25.25 -15.22
CA PRO A 32 18.26 25.07 -16.67
C PRO A 32 16.95 25.49 -17.36
N GLU A 33 15.87 25.63 -16.59
CA GLU A 33 14.55 25.93 -17.16
C GLU A 33 14.20 27.43 -17.14
N CYS A 34 14.69 28.18 -16.17
CA CYS A 34 14.32 29.60 -16.00
C CYS A 34 15.51 30.52 -15.75
N GLY A 35 16.74 30.01 -15.65
CA GLY A 35 17.95 30.81 -15.42
C GLY A 35 18.08 31.38 -14.00
N ALA A 36 17.08 31.20 -13.12
CA ALA A 36 17.14 31.66 -11.74
C ALA A 36 18.22 30.92 -10.92
N PRO A 37 18.85 31.57 -9.92
CA PRO A 37 19.87 30.93 -9.10
C PRO A 37 19.30 29.76 -8.28
N LEU A 38 20.06 28.66 -8.25
CA LEU A 38 19.76 27.49 -7.44
C LEU A 38 20.28 27.72 -6.01
N LYS A 39 19.41 27.49 -5.01
CA LYS A 39 19.79 27.58 -3.59
C LYS A 39 19.90 26.17 -3.02
N ALA A 40 20.91 25.94 -2.19
CA ALA A 40 21.01 24.69 -1.45
C ALA A 40 19.78 24.53 -0.56
N VAL A 41 19.06 23.43 -0.76
CA VAL A 41 18.02 23.03 0.20
C VAL A 41 18.76 22.29 1.28
N GLY A 42 19.32 23.04 2.22
CA GLY A 42 19.86 22.44 3.43
C GLY A 42 18.78 21.58 4.07
N ALA A 43 19.13 20.36 4.48
CA ALA A 43 18.44 19.76 5.60
C ALA A 43 18.41 20.83 6.69
N ALA A 44 17.22 21.27 7.12
CA ALA A 44 17.12 22.18 8.25
C ALA A 44 18.02 21.62 9.36
N PRO A 45 18.94 22.42 9.93
CA PRO A 45 19.88 21.88 10.89
C PRO A 45 19.05 21.21 11.98
N LEU A 46 19.34 19.94 12.26
CA LEU A 46 18.63 19.12 13.25
C LEU A 46 18.35 19.90 14.55
N ARG A 47 19.21 20.86 14.88
CA ARG A 47 19.09 21.83 15.97
C ARG A 47 17.85 22.74 15.95
N SER A 48 17.37 23.25 14.80
CA SER A 48 16.18 24.11 14.79
C SER A 48 14.91 23.28 14.94
N GLN A 49 14.85 22.12 14.29
CA GLN A 49 13.76 21.15 14.49
C GLN A 49 13.73 20.60 15.92
N LEU A 50 14.90 20.30 16.52
CA LEU A 50 14.98 19.94 17.94
C LEU A 50 14.55 21.08 18.86
N ARG A 51 14.89 22.33 18.52
CA ARG A 51 14.53 23.50 19.34
C ARG A 51 13.02 23.75 19.31
N ASP A 52 12.40 23.60 18.14
CA ASP A 52 10.95 23.75 17.97
C ASP A 52 10.17 22.59 18.62
N GLU A 53 10.70 21.36 18.58
CA GLU A 53 10.13 20.23 19.33
C GLU A 53 10.36 20.35 20.85
N LEU A 54 11.52 20.82 21.31
CA LEU A 54 11.75 21.12 22.73
C LEU A 54 10.84 22.26 23.23
N ALA A 55 10.57 23.27 22.41
CA ALA A 55 9.61 24.33 22.72
C ALA A 55 8.16 23.81 22.80
N ARG A 56 7.79 22.84 21.95
CA ARG A 56 6.49 22.16 22.01
C ARG A 56 6.36 21.25 23.22
N LEU A 57 7.39 20.48 23.54
CA LEU A 57 7.41 19.58 24.70
C LEU A 57 7.40 20.36 26.02
N SER A 58 8.10 21.49 26.10
CA SER A 58 8.05 22.39 27.27
C SER A 58 6.70 23.10 27.42
N ALA A 59 6.01 23.41 26.32
CA ALA A 59 4.62 23.91 26.37
C ALA A 59 3.62 22.83 26.83
N VAL A 60 3.91 21.54 26.59
CA VAL A 60 3.13 20.40 27.10
C VAL A 60 3.46 20.11 28.58
N GLU A 61 4.71 20.29 29.03
CA GLU A 61 5.09 20.22 30.44
C GLU A 61 4.48 21.34 31.30
N ALA A 62 4.16 22.50 30.70
CA ALA A 62 3.46 23.60 31.36
C ALA A 62 1.99 23.28 31.74
N LEU A 63 1.45 22.14 31.29
CA LEU A 63 0.08 21.70 31.58
C LEU A 63 -0.01 20.66 32.70
N ASP A 64 1.09 20.28 33.37
CA ASP A 64 1.03 19.33 34.49
C ASP A 64 0.40 19.96 35.75
N PRO A 65 -0.80 19.52 36.18
CA PRO A 65 -1.42 19.98 37.42
C PRO A 65 -0.58 19.61 38.66
N ALA A 66 0.24 18.57 38.60
CA ALA A 66 1.10 18.14 39.69
C ALA A 66 2.25 19.14 39.94
N ALA A 67 2.70 19.87 38.93
CA ALA A 67 3.68 20.95 39.09
C ALA A 67 3.10 22.13 39.90
N ARG A 68 1.81 22.47 39.73
CA ARG A 68 1.13 23.51 40.53
C ARG A 68 0.99 23.11 42.00
N THR A 69 0.81 21.81 42.28
CA THR A 69 0.75 21.29 43.65
C THR A 69 2.12 21.39 44.34
N ARG A 70 3.23 21.16 43.61
CA ARG A 70 4.59 21.29 44.17
C ARG A 70 4.95 22.72 44.56
N VAL A 71 4.50 23.72 43.79
CA VAL A 71 4.72 25.15 44.12
C VAL A 71 3.90 25.57 45.36
N ARG A 72 2.65 25.10 45.50
CA ARG A 72 1.81 25.39 46.68
C ARG A 72 2.30 24.71 47.96
N VAL A 73 2.94 23.54 47.84
CA VAL A 73 3.59 22.86 48.98
C VAL A 73 4.86 23.60 49.40
N ALA A 74 5.63 24.15 48.46
CA ALA A 74 6.81 24.96 48.75
C ALA A 74 6.47 26.31 49.43
N GLU A 75 5.32 26.92 49.12
CA GLU A 75 4.88 28.15 49.80
C GLU A 75 4.37 27.93 51.23
N ARG A 76 3.79 26.76 51.55
CA ARG A 76 3.39 26.41 52.92
C ARG A 76 4.56 26.06 53.85
N ALA A 77 5.76 25.84 53.31
CA ALA A 77 6.97 25.51 54.08
C ALA A 77 7.68 26.74 54.69
N ARG A 78 7.14 27.97 54.55
CA ARG A 78 7.73 29.20 55.11
C ARG A 78 7.40 29.49 56.58
N ARG A 79 6.73 28.59 57.29
CA ARG A 79 6.58 28.70 58.76
C ARG A 79 7.85 28.16 59.42
N PRO A 80 8.38 28.80 60.48
CA PRO A 80 9.54 28.29 61.20
C PRO A 80 9.21 26.89 61.72
N LEU A 81 9.86 25.89 61.14
CA LEU A 81 9.76 24.51 61.60
C LEU A 81 10.35 24.45 63.00
N SER A 82 9.64 23.81 63.93
CA SER A 82 10.20 23.55 65.26
C SER A 82 11.48 22.72 65.13
N PRO A 83 12.43 22.82 66.08
CA PRO A 83 13.68 22.06 66.04
C PRO A 83 13.48 20.56 65.77
N TRP A 84 12.41 19.96 66.32
CA TRP A 84 12.05 18.56 66.12
C TRP A 84 11.62 18.22 64.67
N MET A 85 10.97 19.16 63.98
CA MET A 85 10.60 18.98 62.57
C MET A 85 11.81 19.12 61.63
N LEU A 86 12.81 19.92 62.01
CA LEU A 86 14.08 20.01 61.26
C LEU A 86 14.87 18.70 61.31
N TRP A 87 14.92 18.04 62.47
CA TRP A 87 15.54 16.72 62.60
C TRP A 87 14.78 15.64 61.80
N GLY A 88 13.43 15.66 61.84
CA GLY A 88 12.61 14.76 61.03
C GLY A 88 12.76 14.97 59.53
N ALA A 89 12.82 16.23 59.08
CA ALA A 89 13.06 16.57 57.68
C ALA A 89 14.46 16.19 57.22
N ALA A 90 15.49 16.40 58.04
CA ALA A 90 16.87 15.99 57.74
C ALA A 90 17.00 14.46 57.65
N ALA A 91 16.37 13.71 58.55
CA ALA A 91 16.34 12.25 58.52
C ALA A 91 15.61 11.72 57.28
N LEU A 92 14.49 12.33 56.89
CA LEU A 92 13.78 12.00 55.66
C LEU A 92 14.62 12.33 54.41
N LEU A 93 15.31 13.47 54.40
CA LEU A 93 16.19 13.85 53.29
C LEU A 93 17.38 12.89 53.16
N LEU A 94 17.99 12.51 54.28
CA LEU A 94 19.07 11.50 54.32
C LEU A 94 18.55 10.12 53.88
N ALA A 95 17.35 9.72 54.28
CA ALA A 95 16.72 8.49 53.83
C ALA A 95 16.39 8.52 52.32
N LEU A 96 15.95 9.67 51.79
CA LEU A 96 15.66 9.84 50.35
C LEU A 96 16.95 9.91 49.51
N VAL A 97 18.01 10.55 50.02
CA VAL A 97 19.34 10.57 49.38
C VAL A 97 19.99 9.18 49.45
N GLY A 98 19.87 8.49 50.58
CA GLY A 98 20.31 7.11 50.74
C GLY A 98 19.54 6.13 49.87
N ALA A 99 18.21 6.25 49.79
CA ALA A 99 17.38 5.45 48.89
C ALA A 99 17.61 5.79 47.42
N GLY A 100 17.83 7.06 47.09
CA GLY A 100 18.19 7.51 45.74
C GLY A 100 19.57 7.01 45.33
N GLY A 101 20.55 7.05 46.24
CA GLY A 101 21.89 6.49 46.08
C GLY A 101 21.86 4.97 45.95
N TRP A 102 21.05 4.28 46.75
CA TRP A 102 20.84 2.83 46.65
C TRP A 102 20.15 2.44 45.35
N TRP A 103 19.15 3.19 44.89
CA TRP A 103 18.51 2.97 43.60
C TRP A 103 19.46 3.24 42.43
N ALA A 104 20.30 4.27 42.53
CA ALA A 104 21.32 4.56 41.52
C ALA A 104 22.41 3.48 41.51
N TYR A 105 22.87 3.04 42.69
CA TYR A 105 23.83 1.96 42.87
C TYR A 105 23.28 0.62 42.36
N ALA A 106 22.08 0.21 42.80
CA ALA A 106 21.40 -0.99 42.34
C ALA A 106 21.09 -0.94 40.84
N ARG A 107 20.85 0.24 40.26
CA ARG A 107 20.69 0.40 38.81
C ARG A 107 22.02 0.35 38.06
N ALA A 108 23.11 0.83 38.63
CA ALA A 108 24.45 0.73 38.07
C ALA A 108 25.05 -0.68 38.17
N HIS A 109 24.56 -1.49 39.12
CA HIS A 109 25.03 -2.87 39.37
C HIS A 109 24.07 -3.96 38.90
N ARG A 110 22.89 -3.59 38.37
CA ARG A 110 22.16 -4.50 37.48
C ARG A 110 22.94 -4.54 36.17
N GLY A 111 23.43 -5.72 35.81
CA GLY A 111 24.10 -5.94 34.53
C GLY A 111 23.28 -5.40 33.36
N PRO A 112 23.91 -5.19 32.18
CA PRO A 112 23.23 -4.65 31.02
C PRO A 112 21.91 -5.39 30.81
N PRO A 113 20.78 -4.67 30.61
CA PRO A 113 19.49 -5.33 30.44
C PRO A 113 19.60 -6.33 29.30
N GLU A 114 19.50 -7.61 29.66
CA GLU A 114 19.48 -8.66 28.66
C GLU A 114 18.25 -8.49 27.78
N LEU A 115 18.39 -8.86 26.51
CA LEU A 115 17.24 -8.99 25.62
C LEU A 115 16.21 -9.93 26.25
N SER A 116 14.94 -9.57 26.19
CA SER A 116 13.89 -10.45 26.72
C SER A 116 13.91 -11.80 26.00
N GLU A 117 13.46 -12.86 26.67
CA GLU A 117 13.38 -14.18 26.04
C GLU A 117 12.50 -14.18 24.78
N ALA A 118 11.46 -13.32 24.75
CA ALA A 118 10.63 -13.11 23.58
C ALA A 118 11.43 -12.56 22.39
N VAL A 119 12.29 -11.55 22.61
CA VAL A 119 13.16 -10.99 21.55
C VAL A 119 14.21 -12.02 21.10
N ARG A 120 14.86 -12.72 22.04
CA ARG A 120 15.83 -13.78 21.70
C ARG A 120 15.19 -14.91 20.90
N SER A 121 14.00 -15.34 21.29
CA SER A 121 13.22 -16.36 20.57
C SER A 121 12.84 -15.89 19.16
N ALA A 122 12.40 -14.63 19.02
CA ALA A 122 12.08 -14.07 17.71
C ALA A 122 13.32 -13.98 16.80
N ILE A 123 14.48 -13.58 17.32
CA ILE A 123 15.75 -13.58 16.59
C ILE A 123 16.12 -14.99 16.13
N ARG A 124 16.06 -15.99 17.02
CA ARG A 124 16.36 -17.39 16.66
C ARG A 124 15.44 -17.91 15.57
N ARG A 125 14.13 -17.61 15.64
CA ARG A 125 13.19 -17.97 14.55
C ARG A 125 13.57 -17.31 13.24
N ALA A 126 13.88 -16.00 13.26
CA ALA A 126 14.32 -15.28 12.07
C ALA A 126 15.60 -15.86 11.46
N GLN A 127 16.56 -16.27 12.29
CA GLN A 127 17.77 -16.96 11.84
C GLN A 127 17.48 -18.34 11.25
N LEU A 128 16.58 -19.12 11.86
CA LEU A 128 16.18 -20.44 11.35
C LEU A 128 15.40 -20.35 10.03
N SER A 129 14.64 -19.27 9.83
CA SER A 129 13.93 -19.02 8.56
C SER A 129 14.85 -18.51 7.45
N ASP A 130 16.09 -18.14 7.78
CA ASP A 130 17.04 -17.50 6.87
C ASP A 130 17.76 -18.53 5.97
N VAL A 131 16.96 -19.35 5.30
CA VAL A 131 17.39 -20.42 4.42
C VAL A 131 17.14 -19.98 2.97
N PRO A 132 18.07 -20.23 2.03
CA PRO A 132 17.84 -19.96 0.61
C PRO A 132 16.53 -20.57 0.12
N GLY A 133 15.72 -19.79 -0.60
CA GLY A 133 14.39 -20.22 -1.05
C GLY A 133 13.24 -19.79 -0.13
N HIS A 134 13.53 -19.41 1.11
CA HIS A 134 12.53 -18.98 2.12
C HIS A 134 12.62 -17.49 2.46
N GLU A 135 13.12 -16.66 1.55
CA GLU A 135 13.44 -15.26 1.83
C GLU A 135 12.22 -14.41 2.20
N GLU A 136 11.03 -14.74 1.70
CA GLU A 136 9.79 -14.06 2.10
C GLU A 136 9.41 -14.37 3.56
N GLN A 137 9.54 -15.62 3.97
CA GLN A 137 9.33 -16.03 5.36
C GLN A 137 10.41 -15.40 6.27
N ALA A 138 11.67 -15.45 5.84
CA ALA A 138 12.78 -14.79 6.53
C ALA A 138 12.53 -13.30 6.70
N LEU A 139 12.08 -12.61 5.64
CA LEU A 139 11.78 -11.18 5.69
C LEU A 139 10.67 -10.87 6.71
N SER A 140 9.63 -11.71 6.74
CA SER A 140 8.54 -11.61 7.72
C SER A 140 9.04 -11.80 9.15
N ASP A 141 9.82 -12.84 9.40
CA ASP A 141 10.33 -13.17 10.73
C ASP A 141 11.35 -12.14 11.24
N TRP A 142 12.25 -11.65 10.38
CA TRP A 142 13.17 -10.56 10.72
C TRP A 142 12.44 -9.24 11.00
N THR A 143 11.40 -8.92 10.23
CA THR A 143 10.57 -7.72 10.45
C THR A 143 9.84 -7.82 11.79
N SER A 144 9.30 -9.01 12.11
CA SER A 144 8.65 -9.30 13.39
C SER A 144 9.62 -9.20 14.56
N ALA A 145 10.81 -9.81 14.46
CA ALA A 145 11.85 -9.73 15.48
C ALA A 145 12.27 -8.29 15.77
N ARG A 146 12.43 -7.46 14.73
CA ARG A 146 12.69 -6.03 14.86
C ARG A 146 11.53 -5.29 15.55
N GLY A 147 10.28 -5.65 15.26
CA GLY A 147 9.11 -5.10 15.93
C GLY A 147 9.11 -5.37 17.44
N PHE A 148 9.39 -6.63 17.84
CA PHE A 148 9.54 -6.99 19.25
C PHE A 148 10.68 -6.23 19.93
N LEU A 149 11.83 -6.12 19.26
CA LEU A 149 12.99 -5.38 19.75
C LEU A 149 12.62 -3.90 19.99
N LEU A 150 12.00 -3.24 19.01
CA LEU A 150 11.57 -1.84 19.14
C LEU A 150 10.52 -1.63 20.23
N THR A 151 9.65 -2.60 20.47
CA THR A 151 8.65 -2.54 21.54
C THR A 151 9.32 -2.61 22.92
N GLN A 152 10.31 -3.50 23.08
CA GLN A 152 11.11 -3.57 24.31
C GLN A 152 11.89 -2.25 24.56
N ARG A 153 12.31 -1.55 23.49
CA ARG A 153 12.99 -0.24 23.59
C ARG A 153 12.17 0.81 24.30
N VAL A 154 10.87 0.87 24.02
CA VAL A 154 9.97 1.87 24.61
C VAL A 154 9.87 1.67 26.12
N GLN A 155 10.12 0.45 26.60
CA GLN A 155 9.98 0.08 28.01
C GLN A 155 11.27 0.23 28.82
N GLN A 156 12.45 0.35 28.19
CA GLN A 156 13.74 0.34 28.87
C GLN A 156 14.63 1.49 28.39
N LYS A 157 15.40 2.16 29.27
CA LYS A 157 16.47 3.08 28.83
C LYS A 157 17.60 2.24 28.28
N VAL A 158 17.84 2.28 26.96
CA VAL A 158 18.55 1.20 26.29
C VAL A 158 20.05 1.46 26.09
N PRO A 159 20.93 0.46 26.34
CA PRO A 159 22.37 0.50 26.02
C PRO A 159 22.69 0.44 24.52
N ASP A 160 23.93 0.75 24.15
CA ASP A 160 24.46 0.73 22.77
C ASP A 160 24.28 -0.61 22.04
N ALA A 161 24.36 -1.75 22.76
CA ALA A 161 24.19 -3.09 22.20
C ALA A 161 22.84 -3.29 21.47
N PHE A 162 21.80 -2.57 21.89
CA PHE A 162 20.51 -2.61 21.21
C PHE A 162 20.53 -1.89 19.87
N HIS A 163 21.24 -0.76 19.79
CA HIS A 163 21.36 0.01 18.55
C HIS A 163 22.09 -0.81 17.50
N GLU A 164 23.13 -1.53 17.91
CA GLU A 164 23.85 -2.48 17.05
C GLU A 164 22.93 -3.60 16.55
N GLU A 165 22.15 -4.24 17.44
CA GLU A 165 21.23 -5.32 17.05
C GLU A 165 20.12 -4.83 16.11
N ALA A 166 19.52 -3.67 16.41
CA ALA A 166 18.51 -3.06 15.55
C ALA A 166 19.08 -2.68 14.17
N ALA A 167 20.33 -2.23 14.12
CA ALA A 167 21.03 -1.94 12.87
C ALA A 167 21.32 -3.23 12.08
N ARG A 168 21.77 -4.31 12.74
CA ARG A 168 21.96 -5.64 12.13
C ARG A 168 20.66 -6.16 11.51
N MET A 169 19.57 -6.18 12.27
CA MET A 169 18.25 -6.59 11.77
C MET A 169 17.80 -5.76 10.56
N HIS A 170 17.98 -4.44 10.63
CA HIS A 170 17.57 -3.56 9.55
C HIS A 170 18.43 -3.74 8.28
N ALA A 171 19.72 -4.03 8.41
CA ALA A 171 20.57 -4.39 7.28
C ALA A 171 20.10 -5.72 6.64
N ARG A 172 19.83 -6.74 7.45
CA ARG A 172 19.33 -8.04 6.95
C ARG A 172 17.98 -7.93 6.26
N ILE A 173 17.04 -7.18 6.83
CA ILE A 173 15.73 -6.89 6.19
C ILE A 173 15.92 -6.25 4.81
N ARG A 174 16.82 -5.26 4.68
CA ARG A 174 17.09 -4.62 3.38
C ARG A 174 17.69 -5.58 2.36
N GLU A 175 18.58 -6.45 2.79
CA GLU A 175 19.16 -7.48 1.94
C GLU A 175 18.09 -8.48 1.46
N LEU A 176 17.25 -8.99 2.36
CA LEU A 176 16.14 -9.89 2.02
C LEU A 176 15.13 -9.23 1.09
N GLN A 177 14.78 -7.96 1.33
CA GLN A 177 13.93 -7.18 0.42
C GLN A 177 14.51 -7.10 -1.00
N GLU A 178 15.83 -6.92 -1.11
CA GLU A 178 16.50 -6.86 -2.39
C GLU A 178 16.48 -8.23 -3.10
N ILE A 179 16.72 -9.32 -2.38
CA ILE A 179 16.65 -10.69 -2.92
C ILE A 179 15.23 -11.00 -3.41
N VAL A 180 14.21 -10.76 -2.57
CA VAL A 180 12.80 -10.96 -2.92
C VAL A 180 12.42 -10.11 -4.13
N ARG A 181 12.88 -8.85 -4.19
CA ARG A 181 12.61 -7.96 -5.33
C ARG A 181 13.21 -8.50 -6.63
N ARG A 182 14.47 -8.95 -6.63
CA ARG A 182 15.12 -9.50 -7.82
C ARG A 182 14.40 -10.75 -8.32
N ARG A 183 14.06 -11.67 -7.42
CA ARG A 183 13.31 -12.89 -7.78
C ARG A 183 11.93 -12.57 -8.34
N ARG A 184 11.21 -11.64 -7.69
CA ARG A 184 9.89 -11.20 -8.17
C ARG A 184 9.96 -10.47 -9.51
N ALA A 185 11.09 -9.86 -9.87
CA ALA A 185 11.25 -9.21 -11.17
C ALA A 185 11.24 -10.21 -12.35
N GLY A 186 11.53 -11.50 -12.10
CA GLY A 186 11.43 -12.56 -13.10
C GLY A 186 10.01 -13.09 -13.32
N LEU A 187 9.05 -12.79 -12.43
CA LEU A 187 7.68 -13.30 -12.50
C LEU A 187 6.82 -12.67 -13.61
N PRO A 188 6.81 -11.33 -13.82
CA PRO A 188 5.92 -10.71 -14.80
C PRO A 188 6.06 -11.25 -16.23
N PRO A 189 7.28 -11.51 -16.77
CA PRO A 189 7.43 -12.13 -18.08
C PRO A 189 6.74 -13.49 -18.18
N LEU A 190 6.87 -14.35 -17.16
CA LEU A 190 6.22 -15.66 -17.13
C LEU A 190 4.68 -15.54 -17.05
N GLN A 191 4.19 -14.62 -16.22
CA GLN A 191 2.76 -14.33 -16.08
C GLN A 191 2.15 -13.80 -17.38
N ASN A 192 2.86 -12.94 -18.11
CA ASN A 192 2.38 -12.40 -19.37
C ASN A 192 2.21 -13.50 -20.42
N VAL A 193 3.18 -14.41 -20.56
CA VAL A 193 3.07 -15.52 -21.52
C VAL A 193 1.93 -16.47 -21.14
N LEU A 194 1.75 -16.76 -19.84
CA LEU A 194 0.58 -17.53 -19.38
C LEU A 194 -0.75 -16.84 -19.69
N ALA A 195 -0.84 -15.53 -19.48
CA ALA A 195 -2.03 -14.75 -19.80
C ALA A 195 -2.32 -14.75 -21.31
N GLU A 196 -1.30 -14.55 -22.15
CA GLU A 196 -1.42 -14.63 -23.60
C GLU A 196 -1.90 -16.00 -24.08
N ALA A 197 -1.38 -17.08 -23.48
CA ALA A 197 -1.80 -18.44 -23.80
C ALA A 197 -3.27 -18.71 -23.41
N ARG A 198 -3.70 -18.20 -22.25
CA ARG A 198 -5.11 -18.28 -21.82
C ARG A 198 -6.04 -17.54 -22.78
N MET A 199 -5.71 -16.29 -23.13
CA MET A 199 -6.49 -15.52 -24.10
C MET A 199 -6.54 -16.23 -25.45
N ALA A 200 -5.43 -16.80 -25.92
CA ALA A 200 -5.41 -17.57 -27.16
C ALA A 200 -6.32 -18.81 -27.09
N LEU A 201 -6.43 -19.48 -25.94
CA LEU A 201 -7.37 -20.59 -25.77
C LEU A 201 -8.82 -20.15 -25.80
N GLU A 202 -9.15 -19.05 -25.11
CA GLU A 202 -10.50 -18.47 -25.07
C GLU A 202 -10.96 -18.03 -26.46
N ASP A 203 -10.04 -17.49 -27.28
CA ASP A 203 -10.31 -17.10 -28.67
C ASP A 203 -10.37 -18.29 -29.65
N GLY A 204 -10.25 -19.53 -29.18
CA GLY A 204 -10.19 -20.73 -30.04
C GLY A 204 -8.90 -20.85 -30.86
N ARG A 205 -7.87 -20.04 -30.57
CA ARG A 205 -6.55 -20.06 -31.20
C ARG A 205 -5.63 -21.10 -30.53
N SER A 206 -6.12 -22.33 -30.36
CA SER A 206 -5.46 -23.37 -29.56
C SER A 206 -4.04 -23.73 -30.03
N ARG A 207 -3.75 -23.66 -31.33
CA ARG A 207 -2.39 -23.91 -31.85
C ARG A 207 -1.38 -22.86 -31.38
N GLN A 208 -1.78 -21.59 -31.38
CA GLN A 208 -0.94 -20.49 -30.90
C GLN A 208 -0.71 -20.61 -29.38
N ALA A 209 -1.72 -21.05 -28.64
CA ALA A 209 -1.57 -21.33 -27.21
C ALA A 209 -0.56 -22.46 -26.94
N VAL A 210 -0.61 -23.56 -27.72
CA VAL A 210 0.37 -24.66 -27.60
C VAL A 210 1.80 -24.15 -27.80
N GLU A 211 2.05 -23.39 -28.88
CA GLU A 211 3.38 -22.85 -29.19
C GLU A 211 3.89 -21.92 -28.06
N ALA A 212 3.05 -21.03 -27.57
CA ALA A 212 3.40 -20.13 -26.47
C ALA A 212 3.75 -20.89 -25.18
N LEU A 213 2.97 -21.92 -24.83
CA LEU A 213 3.16 -22.72 -23.62
C LEU A 213 4.39 -23.63 -23.71
N GLU A 214 4.66 -24.24 -24.86
CA GLU A 214 5.88 -25.03 -25.09
C GLU A 214 7.14 -24.16 -25.01
N GLY A 215 7.09 -22.94 -25.55
CA GLY A 215 8.16 -21.97 -25.42
C GLY A 215 8.34 -21.41 -24.01
N LEU A 216 7.36 -21.55 -23.12
CA LEU A 216 7.40 -21.07 -21.74
C LEU A 216 8.09 -22.06 -20.78
N LEU A 217 7.91 -23.37 -20.98
CA LEU A 217 8.51 -24.41 -20.12
C LEU A 217 10.03 -24.27 -19.91
N PRO A 218 10.88 -24.08 -20.95
CA PRO A 218 12.30 -23.87 -20.73
C PRO A 218 12.59 -22.56 -19.99
N LYS A 219 11.82 -21.49 -20.25
CA LYS A 219 11.97 -20.21 -19.54
C LYS A 219 11.64 -20.32 -18.05
N ILE A 220 10.67 -21.16 -17.68
CA ILE A 220 10.36 -21.45 -16.27
C ILE A 220 11.55 -22.15 -15.61
N ALA A 221 12.18 -23.11 -16.29
CA ALA A 221 13.34 -23.83 -15.77
C ALA A 221 14.56 -22.91 -15.55
N GLU A 222 14.76 -21.93 -16.44
CA GLU A 222 15.87 -20.98 -16.37
C GLU A 222 15.61 -19.76 -15.47
N ALA A 223 14.37 -19.54 -15.03
CA ALA A 223 14.00 -18.36 -14.25
C ALA A 223 14.60 -18.40 -12.84
N ASP A 224 15.19 -17.25 -12.44
CA ASP A 224 15.64 -16.97 -11.07
C ASP A 224 14.45 -16.63 -10.17
N VAL A 225 13.57 -17.61 -9.97
CA VAL A 225 12.38 -17.54 -9.12
C VAL A 225 12.45 -18.64 -8.06
N PRO A 226 11.75 -18.50 -6.91
CA PRO A 226 11.68 -19.55 -5.90
C PRO A 226 11.21 -20.88 -6.50
N GLU A 227 11.73 -22.01 -5.99
CA GLU A 227 11.36 -23.35 -6.49
C GLU A 227 9.85 -23.60 -6.42
N THR A 228 9.22 -23.18 -5.33
CA THR A 228 7.76 -23.29 -5.14
C THR A 228 6.97 -22.52 -6.21
N ASP A 229 7.44 -21.33 -6.60
CA ASP A 229 6.85 -20.59 -7.71
C ASP A 229 7.12 -21.32 -9.03
N ARG A 230 8.35 -21.78 -9.26
CA ARG A 230 8.72 -22.53 -10.47
C ARG A 230 7.83 -23.76 -10.68
N GLU A 231 7.65 -24.57 -9.63
CA GLU A 231 6.76 -25.74 -9.64
C GLU A 231 5.31 -25.36 -9.92
N ARG A 232 4.81 -24.29 -9.28
CA ARG A 232 3.46 -23.78 -9.55
C ARG A 232 3.29 -23.37 -11.01
N PHE A 233 4.20 -22.55 -11.54
CA PHE A 233 4.17 -22.11 -12.95
C PHE A 233 4.26 -23.30 -13.90
N ARG A 234 5.11 -24.28 -13.60
CA ARG A 234 5.26 -25.50 -14.40
C ARG A 234 3.96 -26.29 -14.43
N ALA A 235 3.37 -26.61 -13.28
CA ALA A 235 2.13 -27.36 -13.18
C ALA A 235 0.97 -26.65 -13.91
N GLU A 236 0.86 -25.34 -13.75
CA GLU A 236 -0.13 -24.51 -14.44
C GLU A 236 0.08 -24.52 -15.97
N THR A 237 1.33 -24.39 -16.42
CA THR A 237 1.69 -24.44 -17.85
C THR A 237 1.39 -25.80 -18.46
N GLU A 238 1.77 -26.89 -17.78
CA GLU A 238 1.49 -28.27 -18.22
C GLU A 238 -0.02 -28.55 -18.30
N GLY A 239 -0.80 -28.08 -17.32
CA GLY A 239 -2.26 -28.18 -17.33
C GLY A 239 -2.91 -27.44 -18.50
N LEU A 240 -2.50 -26.19 -18.76
CA LEU A 240 -2.97 -25.43 -19.92
C LEU A 240 -2.53 -26.04 -21.24
N LEU A 241 -1.31 -26.59 -21.30
CA LEU A 241 -0.78 -27.22 -22.50
C LEU A 241 -1.59 -28.48 -22.87
N MET A 242 -2.00 -29.27 -21.87
CA MET A 242 -2.89 -30.39 -22.07
C MET A 242 -4.22 -29.93 -22.70
N LEU A 243 -4.87 -28.92 -22.12
CA LEU A 243 -6.13 -28.36 -22.64
C LEU A 243 -5.97 -27.82 -24.07
N ALA A 244 -4.88 -27.10 -24.32
CA ALA A 244 -4.57 -26.53 -25.63
C ALA A 244 -4.39 -27.60 -26.71
N ARG A 245 -3.68 -28.68 -26.39
CA ARG A 245 -3.49 -29.82 -27.31
C ARG A 245 -4.81 -30.54 -27.60
N THR A 246 -5.63 -30.77 -26.58
CA THR A 246 -6.97 -31.37 -26.77
C THR A 246 -7.85 -30.51 -27.66
N ALA A 247 -7.89 -29.19 -27.43
CA ALA A 247 -8.66 -28.26 -28.25
C ALA A 247 -8.13 -28.16 -29.69
N ALA A 248 -6.80 -28.14 -29.87
CA ALA A 248 -6.16 -28.12 -31.19
C ALA A 248 -6.41 -29.40 -31.99
N ALA A 249 -6.50 -30.56 -31.33
CA ALA A 249 -6.83 -31.84 -31.97
C ALA A 249 -8.31 -31.94 -32.36
N ALA A 250 -9.21 -31.32 -31.59
CA ALA A 250 -10.64 -31.28 -31.89
C ALA A 250 -11.00 -30.24 -32.97
N ALA A 251 -10.15 -29.24 -33.19
CA ALA A 251 -10.39 -28.21 -34.20
C ALA A 251 -10.44 -28.86 -35.61
N PRO A 252 -11.50 -28.59 -36.40
CA PRO A 252 -11.58 -29.10 -37.76
C PRO A 252 -10.35 -28.65 -38.54
N ALA A 253 -9.77 -29.56 -39.34
CA ALA A 253 -8.66 -29.22 -40.20
C ALA A 253 -9.04 -27.96 -40.99
N PRO A 254 -8.17 -26.93 -41.06
CA PRO A 254 -8.49 -25.70 -41.74
C PRO A 254 -8.93 -26.06 -43.15
N ALA A 255 -10.22 -25.82 -43.45
CA ALA A 255 -10.76 -26.10 -44.76
C ALA A 255 -9.84 -25.40 -45.76
N SER A 256 -9.19 -26.17 -46.63
CA SER A 256 -8.26 -25.67 -47.62
C SER A 256 -8.92 -24.50 -48.31
N ALA A 257 -8.45 -23.29 -48.00
CA ALA A 257 -9.12 -22.07 -48.40
C ALA A 257 -9.01 -21.99 -49.92
N ALA A 258 -10.10 -22.34 -50.61
CA ALA A 258 -10.23 -22.05 -52.02
C ALA A 258 -9.98 -20.54 -52.20
N PRO A 259 -9.18 -20.13 -53.21
CA PRO A 259 -8.76 -18.74 -53.37
C PRO A 259 -9.99 -17.83 -53.40
N ALA A 260 -10.10 -17.00 -52.37
CA ALA A 260 -11.20 -16.08 -52.20
C ALA A 260 -11.20 -15.07 -53.35
N SER A 261 -12.26 -15.09 -54.15
CA SER A 261 -12.53 -14.10 -55.19
C SER A 261 -12.57 -12.70 -54.59
N THR A 262 -11.63 -11.87 -55.00
CA THR A 262 -11.54 -10.44 -54.69
C THR A 262 -12.63 -9.67 -55.44
N ARG A 263 -13.86 -9.67 -54.90
CA ARG A 263 -14.89 -8.73 -55.33
C ARG A 263 -15.00 -7.58 -54.31
N PRO A 264 -14.71 -6.33 -54.69
CA PRO A 264 -14.75 -5.20 -53.76
C PRO A 264 -16.18 -4.91 -53.31
N ALA A 265 -16.41 -4.96 -52.00
CA ALA A 265 -17.68 -4.64 -51.38
C ALA A 265 -17.90 -3.12 -51.34
N ARG A 266 -19.06 -2.69 -51.84
CA ARG A 266 -19.51 -1.30 -51.92
C ARG A 266 -19.86 -0.79 -50.50
N PRO A 267 -19.45 0.43 -50.12
CA PRO A 267 -19.73 0.97 -48.78
C PRO A 267 -21.22 1.26 -48.59
N ARG A 268 -21.83 0.64 -47.56
CA ARG A 268 -23.20 0.95 -47.10
C ARG A 268 -23.15 2.17 -46.17
N ARG A 269 -23.99 3.17 -46.46
CA ARG A 269 -24.19 4.35 -45.61
C ARG A 269 -24.84 3.95 -44.29
N ARG A 270 -24.28 4.46 -43.19
CA ARG A 270 -24.75 4.31 -41.82
C ARG A 270 -25.86 5.35 -41.55
N PRO A 271 -27.07 4.97 -41.10
CA PRO A 271 -28.08 5.93 -40.70
C PRO A 271 -27.68 6.65 -39.41
N VAL A 272 -27.95 7.94 -39.36
CA VAL A 272 -27.72 8.84 -38.22
C VAL A 272 -28.84 8.59 -37.19
N PRO A 273 -28.52 8.29 -35.92
CA PRO A 273 -29.55 8.15 -34.89
C PRO A 273 -30.12 9.52 -34.50
N GLU A 274 -31.44 9.62 -34.53
CA GLU A 274 -32.23 10.76 -34.07
C GLU A 274 -32.30 10.76 -32.53
N ALA A 275 -31.90 11.88 -31.92
CA ALA A 275 -31.81 12.02 -30.47
C ALA A 275 -33.20 12.23 -29.85
N VAL A 276 -33.67 11.24 -29.09
CA VAL A 276 -34.91 11.32 -28.30
C VAL A 276 -34.58 11.83 -26.89
N ALA A 277 -35.28 12.88 -26.46
CA ALA A 277 -35.16 13.45 -25.12
C ALA A 277 -35.83 12.54 -24.06
N PRO A 278 -35.22 12.31 -22.88
CA PRO A 278 -35.82 11.43 -21.88
C PRO A 278 -36.90 12.16 -21.07
N ALA A 279 -38.07 11.53 -21.01
CA ALA A 279 -39.17 11.89 -20.12
C ALA A 279 -38.77 11.62 -18.66
N SER A 280 -39.13 12.58 -17.80
CA SER A 280 -38.93 12.52 -16.34
C SER A 280 -39.95 11.55 -15.72
N GLY A 281 -39.55 10.28 -15.58
CA GLY A 281 -40.18 9.29 -14.72
C GLY A 281 -39.15 8.80 -13.71
N ALA A 282 -39.59 8.45 -12.49
CA ALA A 282 -38.73 7.96 -11.41
C ALA A 282 -37.72 6.94 -11.96
N ALA A 283 -36.43 7.26 -11.85
CA ALA A 283 -35.36 6.49 -12.48
C ALA A 283 -35.44 5.02 -12.01
N PRO A 284 -35.36 4.05 -12.93
CA PRO A 284 -35.36 2.64 -12.55
C PRO A 284 -34.24 2.40 -11.53
N LEU A 285 -34.58 1.67 -10.45
CA LEU A 285 -33.60 1.18 -9.49
C LEU A 285 -32.51 0.43 -10.27
N GLY A 286 -31.29 0.94 -10.19
CA GLY A 286 -30.14 0.42 -10.93
C GLY A 286 -29.84 -1.05 -10.67
N ALA A 287 -29.10 -1.70 -11.56
CA ALA A 287 -28.70 -3.10 -11.40
C ALA A 287 -27.83 -3.27 -10.14
N VAL A 288 -28.35 -3.97 -9.13
CA VAL A 288 -27.66 -4.23 -7.86
C VAL A 288 -26.55 -5.25 -8.08
N ILE A 289 -25.31 -4.87 -7.76
CA ILE A 289 -24.10 -5.69 -7.90
C ILE A 289 -23.81 -6.44 -6.60
N ASP A 290 -24.04 -5.79 -5.46
CA ASP A 290 -23.81 -6.32 -4.12
C ASP A 290 -24.94 -5.87 -3.19
N ALA A 291 -25.66 -6.86 -2.65
CA ALA A 291 -26.84 -6.66 -1.82
C ALA A 291 -26.61 -7.16 -0.39
N PRO A 292 -27.26 -6.52 0.61
CA PRO A 292 -27.25 -7.01 1.97
C PRO A 292 -27.68 -8.48 2.08
N GLY A 293 -26.79 -9.38 2.54
CA GLY A 293 -27.12 -10.76 2.93
C GLY A 293 -26.40 -11.86 2.16
N GLU A 294 -25.61 -11.52 1.14
CA GLU A 294 -24.79 -12.49 0.41
C GLU A 294 -23.47 -12.83 1.15
N ALA A 295 -22.82 -13.92 0.72
CA ALA A 295 -21.49 -14.29 1.20
C ALA A 295 -20.49 -13.14 1.00
N LEU A 296 -19.45 -13.04 1.84
CA LEU A 296 -18.44 -12.00 1.68
C LEU A 296 -17.68 -12.17 0.34
N LEU A 297 -18.02 -11.35 -0.66
CA LEU A 297 -17.36 -11.36 -1.96
C LEU A 297 -16.15 -10.42 -2.04
N TRP A 298 -16.06 -9.47 -1.11
CA TRP A 298 -14.99 -8.47 -1.06
C TRP A 298 -13.71 -9.02 -0.45
N ARG A 299 -12.56 -8.67 -1.05
CA ARG A 299 -11.23 -9.08 -0.59
C ARG A 299 -10.28 -7.88 -0.54
N ALA A 300 -9.39 -7.86 0.45
CA ALA A 300 -8.30 -6.89 0.47
C ALA A 300 -7.28 -7.19 -0.64
N GLU A 301 -6.73 -6.15 -1.24
CA GLU A 301 -5.72 -6.25 -2.30
C GLU A 301 -4.29 -6.27 -1.71
N SER A 302 -3.45 -7.19 -2.16
CA SER A 302 -2.10 -7.42 -1.61
C SER A 302 -1.04 -6.39 -2.06
N TRP A 303 -1.34 -5.58 -3.08
CA TRP A 303 -0.45 -4.53 -3.58
C TRP A 303 -0.65 -3.17 -2.90
N ALA A 304 -1.64 -3.04 -2.02
CA ALA A 304 -1.93 -1.83 -1.25
C ALA A 304 -1.59 -2.03 0.24
N ASN A 305 -1.87 -1.02 1.08
CA ASN A 305 -1.81 -1.24 2.53
C ASN A 305 -2.78 -2.36 2.94
N PRO A 306 -2.39 -3.24 3.89
CA PRO A 306 -3.24 -4.34 4.31
C PRO A 306 -4.54 -3.82 4.93
N ALA A 307 -5.61 -4.59 4.75
CA ALA A 307 -6.92 -4.31 5.31
C ALA A 307 -7.63 -5.62 5.67
N THR A 308 -8.43 -5.59 6.73
CA THR A 308 -9.34 -6.67 7.09
C THR A 308 -10.74 -6.36 6.58
N VAL A 309 -11.35 -7.32 5.91
CA VAL A 309 -12.71 -7.24 5.37
C VAL A 309 -13.60 -8.22 6.12
N SER A 310 -14.78 -7.78 6.52
CA SER A 310 -15.78 -8.61 7.22
C SER A 310 -17.19 -8.11 6.90
N VAL A 311 -18.20 -8.91 7.22
CA VAL A 311 -19.62 -8.54 7.05
C VAL A 311 -20.22 -8.28 8.42
N GLU A 312 -20.87 -7.14 8.61
CA GLU A 312 -21.64 -6.83 9.82
C GLU A 312 -23.13 -7.19 9.66
N PRO A 313 -23.86 -7.46 10.76
CA PRO A 313 -25.32 -7.60 10.74
C PRO A 313 -26.00 -6.36 10.12
N GLY A 314 -26.96 -6.57 9.23
CA GLY A 314 -27.47 -5.51 8.33
C GLY A 314 -26.69 -5.40 7.02
N ALA A 315 -25.74 -6.31 6.82
CA ALA A 315 -24.98 -6.62 5.61
C ALA A 315 -24.37 -5.41 4.90
N ALA A 316 -23.70 -4.60 5.72
CA ALA A 316 -22.62 -3.76 5.26
C ALA A 316 -21.30 -4.54 5.27
N VAL A 317 -20.48 -4.31 4.26
CA VAL A 317 -19.08 -4.72 4.24
C VAL A 317 -18.32 -3.76 5.15
N MET A 318 -17.81 -4.26 6.28
CA MET A 318 -16.92 -3.51 7.15
C MET A 318 -15.48 -3.73 6.70
N VAL A 319 -14.75 -2.63 6.55
CA VAL A 319 -13.31 -2.67 6.26
C VAL A 319 -12.51 -1.89 7.28
N ARG A 320 -11.44 -2.50 7.76
CA ARG A 320 -10.49 -1.87 8.69
C ARG A 320 -9.10 -1.90 8.08
N GLN A 321 -8.53 -0.71 7.88
CA GLN A 321 -7.16 -0.57 7.46
C GLN A 321 -6.18 -1.04 8.56
N GLU A 322 -5.10 -1.68 8.15
CA GLU A 322 -3.96 -1.99 8.99
C GLU A 322 -2.77 -1.08 8.67
N ALA A 323 -1.76 -1.06 9.55
CA ALA A 323 -0.56 -0.29 9.32
C ALA A 323 0.18 -0.79 8.06
N GLY A 324 0.61 0.14 7.20
CA GLY A 324 1.33 -0.20 5.97
C GLY A 324 2.16 0.98 5.45
N LEU A 325 2.90 0.73 4.37
CA LEU A 325 3.89 1.65 3.81
C LEU A 325 3.42 2.43 2.56
N TYR A 326 2.24 2.09 2.03
CA TYR A 326 1.65 2.71 0.85
C TYR A 326 0.79 3.93 1.23
N ASP A 327 0.46 4.74 0.23
CA ASP A 327 -0.43 5.90 0.36
C ASP A 327 -1.92 5.53 0.31
N LYS A 328 -2.25 4.27 -0.01
CA LYS A 328 -3.62 3.79 -0.13
C LYS A 328 -3.78 2.35 0.35
N TRP A 329 -5.02 2.00 0.67
CA TRP A 329 -5.49 0.62 0.84
C TRP A 329 -6.63 0.36 -0.14
N ALA A 330 -6.85 -0.91 -0.49
CA ALA A 330 -7.82 -1.26 -1.51
C ALA A 330 -8.53 -2.57 -1.18
N ILE A 331 -9.80 -2.63 -1.56
CA ILE A 331 -10.61 -3.84 -1.57
C ILE A 331 -11.20 -4.06 -2.95
N SER A 332 -11.45 -5.31 -3.32
CA SER A 332 -12.01 -5.66 -4.61
C SER A 332 -13.15 -6.65 -4.49
N LEU A 333 -14.11 -6.48 -5.39
CA LEU A 333 -15.16 -7.41 -5.73
C LEU A 333 -14.81 -8.03 -7.09
N VAL A 334 -14.55 -9.33 -7.13
CA VAL A 334 -14.29 -10.07 -8.38
C VAL A 334 -15.59 -10.69 -8.85
N ARG A 335 -16.18 -10.12 -9.89
CA ARG A 335 -17.47 -10.54 -10.46
C ARG A 335 -17.53 -10.06 -11.91
N ALA A 336 -17.94 -10.95 -12.82
CA ALA A 336 -18.25 -10.57 -14.19
C ALA A 336 -19.51 -9.69 -14.21
N LEU A 337 -19.42 -8.55 -14.88
CA LEU A 337 -20.39 -7.47 -14.89
C LEU A 337 -20.43 -6.83 -16.28
N ASP A 338 -21.63 -6.67 -16.81
CA ASP A 338 -21.89 -5.80 -17.96
C ASP A 338 -22.27 -4.40 -17.44
N ALA A 339 -21.34 -3.45 -17.56
CA ALA A 339 -21.56 -2.04 -17.26
C ALA A 339 -21.93 -1.21 -18.51
N SER A 340 -22.08 -1.84 -19.67
CA SER A 340 -22.59 -1.16 -20.85
C SER A 340 -24.03 -0.68 -20.61
N GLY A 341 -24.39 0.46 -21.19
CA GLY A 341 -25.70 1.07 -21.00
C GLY A 341 -25.92 1.79 -19.65
N HIS A 342 -24.94 1.79 -18.74
CA HIS A 342 -25.04 2.48 -17.45
C HIS A 342 -24.13 3.72 -17.42
N GLY A 343 -24.67 4.86 -16.96
CA GLY A 343 -23.92 6.11 -16.87
C GLY A 343 -23.05 6.23 -15.63
N ARG A 344 -23.36 5.48 -14.55
CA ARG A 344 -22.74 5.67 -13.21
C ARG A 344 -22.61 4.36 -12.43
N LEU A 345 -21.60 4.27 -11.57
CA LEU A 345 -21.50 3.31 -10.48
C LEU A 345 -21.79 4.05 -9.16
N ALA A 346 -22.66 3.51 -8.33
CA ALA A 346 -23.00 4.09 -7.03
C ALA A 346 -22.89 3.07 -5.90
N PHE A 347 -22.55 3.55 -4.71
CA PHE A 347 -22.58 2.78 -3.47
C PHE A 347 -22.78 3.70 -2.26
N ASP A 348 -23.26 3.15 -1.15
CA ASP A 348 -23.33 3.88 0.11
C ASP A 348 -22.05 3.62 0.92
N LEU A 349 -21.44 4.69 1.42
CA LEU A 349 -20.27 4.67 2.29
C LEU A 349 -20.58 5.36 3.61
N GLN A 350 -20.22 4.71 4.72
CA GLN A 350 -20.14 5.34 6.03
C GLN A 350 -18.69 5.37 6.48
N SER A 351 -18.22 6.56 6.86
CA SER A 351 -16.86 6.77 7.38
C SER A 351 -16.92 7.64 8.63
N PRO A 352 -16.15 7.33 9.70
CA PRO A 352 -16.09 8.18 10.89
C PRO A 352 -15.32 9.49 10.68
N ARG A 353 -14.53 9.59 9.60
CA ARG A 353 -13.74 10.78 9.24
C ARG A 353 -13.84 11.05 7.73
N PRO A 354 -13.52 12.25 7.24
CA PRO A 354 -13.39 12.47 5.80
C PRO A 354 -12.42 11.45 5.19
N VAL A 355 -12.80 10.88 4.04
CA VAL A 355 -11.99 9.89 3.30
C VAL A 355 -12.10 10.15 1.80
N ARG A 356 -10.98 10.04 1.10
CA ARG A 356 -10.88 10.07 -0.34
C ARG A 356 -10.98 8.66 -0.88
N VAL A 357 -12.00 8.42 -1.69
CA VAL A 357 -12.28 7.13 -2.33
C VAL A 357 -12.26 7.28 -3.85
N ALA A 358 -11.65 6.34 -4.55
CA ALA A 358 -11.74 6.19 -5.99
C ALA A 358 -12.25 4.78 -6.33
N VAL A 359 -12.73 4.62 -7.56
CA VAL A 359 -13.09 3.32 -8.12
C VAL A 359 -12.08 2.97 -9.20
N ALA A 360 -11.59 1.74 -9.21
CA ALA A 360 -10.96 1.15 -10.39
C ALA A 360 -11.81 0.01 -10.94
N LEU A 361 -11.99 0.02 -12.26
CA LEU A 361 -12.67 -1.03 -13.00
C LEU A 361 -11.63 -1.78 -13.81
N TRP A 362 -11.63 -3.11 -13.70
CA TRP A 362 -10.77 -3.97 -14.51
C TRP A 362 -11.62 -4.54 -15.64
N THR A 363 -11.32 -4.12 -16.86
CA THR A 363 -12.06 -4.50 -18.06
C THR A 363 -11.23 -5.34 -19.02
N GLY A 364 -11.92 -5.92 -20.00
CA GLY A 364 -11.36 -6.84 -20.98
C GLY A 364 -11.27 -8.26 -20.44
N THR A 365 -10.91 -9.18 -21.32
CA THR A 365 -10.80 -10.61 -21.00
C THR A 365 -9.93 -10.84 -19.76
N GLY A 366 -10.49 -11.49 -18.74
CA GLY A 366 -9.82 -11.74 -17.46
C GLY A 366 -9.60 -10.51 -16.56
N GLY A 367 -10.16 -9.34 -16.91
CA GLY A 367 -9.92 -8.09 -16.20
C GLY A 367 -8.48 -7.60 -16.37
N ALA A 368 -7.94 -7.64 -17.58
CA ALA A 368 -6.55 -7.33 -17.85
C ALA A 368 -6.21 -5.83 -17.75
N THR A 369 -7.17 -4.93 -18.01
CA THR A 369 -6.91 -3.48 -18.08
C THR A 369 -7.60 -2.72 -16.96
N MET A 370 -6.82 -2.04 -16.12
CA MET A 370 -7.34 -1.21 -15.04
C MET A 370 -7.63 0.22 -15.49
N PHE A 371 -8.84 0.71 -15.19
CA PHE A 371 -9.27 2.10 -15.34
C PHE A 371 -9.62 2.68 -13.98
N GLU A 372 -8.82 3.61 -13.48
CA GLU A 372 -9.00 4.26 -12.16
C GLU A 372 -9.66 5.63 -12.33
N SER A 373 -10.74 5.89 -11.57
CA SER A 373 -11.43 7.17 -11.52
C SER A 373 -10.64 8.22 -10.73
N ALA A 374 -11.05 9.49 -10.84
CA ALA A 374 -10.63 10.50 -9.87
C ALA A 374 -11.14 10.12 -8.47
N ALA A 375 -10.39 10.50 -7.44
CA ALA A 375 -10.81 10.28 -6.06
C ALA A 375 -11.81 11.36 -5.63
N GLU A 376 -12.92 10.95 -5.03
CA GLU A 376 -13.93 11.81 -4.42
C GLU A 376 -13.74 11.87 -2.90
N THR A 377 -13.91 13.05 -2.32
CA THR A 377 -13.84 13.22 -0.86
C THR A 377 -15.23 13.00 -0.26
N VAL A 378 -15.39 11.94 0.50
CA VAL A 378 -16.60 11.64 1.26
C VAL A 378 -16.43 12.19 2.67
N ARG A 379 -17.37 13.03 3.10
CA ARG A 379 -17.36 13.59 4.45
C ARG A 379 -17.61 12.47 5.48
N GLY A 380 -16.97 12.59 6.64
CA GLY A 380 -17.26 11.69 7.77
C GLY A 380 -18.68 11.88 8.32
N GLY A 381 -19.21 10.86 8.99
CA GLY A 381 -20.52 10.85 9.64
C GLY A 381 -21.38 9.65 9.23
N GLY A 382 -22.67 9.92 8.99
CA GLY A 382 -23.64 8.91 8.56
C GLY A 382 -23.42 8.40 7.13
N TRP A 383 -24.32 7.53 6.67
CA TRP A 383 -24.31 6.98 5.31
C TRP A 383 -24.39 8.09 4.26
N ARG A 384 -23.54 7.99 3.24
CA ARG A 384 -23.51 8.88 2.08
C ARG A 384 -23.46 8.05 0.82
N GLU A 385 -24.28 8.41 -0.16
CA GLU A 385 -24.15 7.88 -1.51
C GLU A 385 -22.91 8.49 -2.17
N VAL A 386 -22.10 7.64 -2.79
CA VAL A 386 -20.92 8.00 -3.57
C VAL A 386 -21.17 7.55 -5.00
N VAL A 387 -20.93 8.44 -5.97
CA VAL A 387 -21.34 8.23 -7.37
C VAL A 387 -20.18 8.52 -8.31
N PHE A 388 -19.78 7.51 -9.09
CA PHE A 388 -18.71 7.63 -10.07
C PHE A 388 -19.29 7.57 -11.48
N PRO A 389 -19.12 8.61 -12.32
CA PRO A 389 -19.50 8.54 -13.73
C PRO A 389 -18.67 7.47 -14.47
N LEU A 390 -19.36 6.60 -15.21
CA LEU A 390 -18.75 5.57 -16.07
C LEU A 390 -18.51 6.06 -17.49
N THR A 391 -19.10 7.20 -17.85
CA THR A 391 -19.00 7.82 -19.18
C THR A 391 -18.07 9.03 -19.19
N GLY A 392 -17.46 9.26 -20.35
CA GLY A 392 -16.56 10.39 -20.61
C GLY A 392 -15.10 10.18 -20.19
N PRO A 393 -14.24 11.18 -20.47
CA PRO A 393 -12.78 11.09 -20.30
C PRO A 393 -12.33 11.34 -18.84
N ARG A 394 -12.76 10.47 -17.91
CA ARG A 394 -12.55 10.66 -16.45
C ARG A 394 -11.65 9.61 -15.80
N PHE A 395 -11.17 8.65 -16.57
CA PHE A 395 -10.33 7.57 -16.07
C PHE A 395 -8.87 7.81 -16.41
N LYS A 396 -7.99 7.24 -15.58
CA LYS A 396 -6.60 7.02 -15.92
C LYS A 396 -6.35 5.53 -16.07
N CYS A 397 -5.48 5.17 -17.00
CA CYS A 397 -5.06 3.80 -17.25
C CYS A 397 -3.65 3.79 -17.84
N LEU A 398 -3.14 2.60 -18.18
CA LEU A 398 -1.84 2.47 -18.81
C LEU A 398 -1.76 3.26 -20.14
N ALA A 399 -2.82 3.21 -20.96
CA ALA A 399 -2.86 3.90 -22.25
C ALA A 399 -2.79 5.43 -22.13
N THR A 400 -3.33 6.00 -21.04
CA THR A 400 -3.23 7.43 -20.75
C THR A 400 -1.98 7.79 -19.94
N LYS A 401 -1.02 6.87 -19.80
CA LYS A 401 0.18 7.04 -18.96
C LYS A 401 -0.17 7.48 -17.53
N TRP A 402 -1.25 6.90 -17.00
CA TRP A 402 -1.78 7.21 -15.66
C TRP A 402 -2.23 8.67 -15.47
N GLN A 403 -2.57 9.37 -16.55
CA GLN A 403 -3.20 10.69 -16.51
C GLN A 403 -4.71 10.57 -16.69
N PHE A 404 -5.47 11.43 -16.03
CA PHE A 404 -6.92 11.50 -16.24
C PHE A 404 -7.23 12.08 -17.62
N GLY A 405 -8.20 11.48 -18.30
CA GLY A 405 -8.58 11.85 -19.67
C GLY A 405 -8.96 10.67 -20.55
N GLY A 406 -8.82 9.44 -20.04
CA GLY A 406 -9.27 8.23 -20.73
C GLY A 406 -10.75 7.98 -20.53
N GLU A 407 -11.38 7.44 -21.56
CA GLU A 407 -12.69 6.80 -21.45
C GLU A 407 -12.53 5.37 -20.94
N LEU A 408 -13.53 4.87 -20.22
CA LEU A 408 -13.65 3.45 -19.90
C LEU A 408 -13.79 2.64 -21.21
N LYS A 409 -12.94 1.63 -21.40
CA LYS A 409 -13.04 0.71 -22.55
C LYS A 409 -13.60 -0.63 -22.11
N ASP A 410 -14.31 -1.28 -23.03
CA ASP A 410 -14.98 -2.57 -22.87
C ASP A 410 -15.87 -2.64 -21.61
N PRO A 411 -16.79 -1.67 -21.42
CA PRO A 411 -17.67 -1.64 -20.24
C PRO A 411 -18.55 -2.88 -20.10
N GLU A 412 -18.81 -3.61 -21.19
CA GLU A 412 -19.53 -4.89 -21.21
C GLU A 412 -18.74 -6.05 -20.57
N SER A 413 -17.44 -5.87 -20.30
CA SER A 413 -16.54 -6.92 -19.82
C SER A 413 -15.80 -6.46 -18.56
N VAL A 414 -16.53 -6.00 -17.54
CA VAL A 414 -15.94 -5.67 -16.23
C VAL A 414 -15.81 -6.96 -15.41
N GLY A 415 -14.57 -7.36 -15.10
CA GLY A 415 -14.29 -8.57 -14.29
C GLY A 415 -14.05 -8.29 -12.81
N ARG A 416 -13.73 -7.04 -12.46
CA ARG A 416 -13.42 -6.64 -11.08
C ARG A 416 -13.70 -5.16 -10.85
N ILE A 417 -14.28 -4.87 -9.68
CA ILE A 417 -14.44 -3.52 -9.15
C ILE A 417 -13.53 -3.40 -7.92
N THR A 418 -12.64 -2.42 -7.92
CA THR A 418 -11.75 -2.11 -6.80
C THR A 418 -12.11 -0.75 -6.22
N LEU A 419 -12.28 -0.67 -4.90
CA LEU A 419 -12.41 0.59 -4.17
C LEU A 419 -11.06 0.93 -3.55
N LEU A 420 -10.54 2.13 -3.88
CA LEU A 420 -9.25 2.63 -3.40
C LEU A 420 -9.45 3.75 -2.40
N PHE A 421 -8.83 3.66 -1.23
CA PHE A 421 -8.92 4.65 -0.17
C PHE A 421 -7.54 5.26 0.09
N TYR A 422 -7.40 6.59 -0.04
CA TYR A 422 -6.10 7.30 0.04
C TYR A 422 -5.79 7.88 1.43
N ASP A 423 -6.72 7.77 2.38
CA ASP A 423 -6.54 8.29 3.72
C ASP A 423 -6.32 7.16 4.72
N ASN A 424 -5.46 7.43 5.72
CA ASN A 424 -5.27 6.52 6.83
C ASN A 424 -6.42 6.65 7.83
N VAL A 425 -7.48 5.88 7.61
CA VAL A 425 -8.65 5.83 8.49
C VAL A 425 -8.47 4.63 9.41
N GLN A 426 -7.82 4.84 10.56
CA GLN A 426 -7.65 3.84 11.62
C GLN A 426 -8.98 3.28 12.18
N ALA A 427 -10.10 3.87 11.79
CA ALA A 427 -11.43 3.48 12.22
C ALA A 427 -12.20 2.81 11.06
N PRO A 428 -13.09 1.84 11.34
CA PRO A 428 -13.72 1.05 10.28
C PRO A 428 -14.60 1.88 9.34
N LEU A 429 -14.52 1.55 8.05
CA LEU A 429 -15.46 2.01 7.02
C LEU A 429 -16.54 0.95 6.80
N ARG A 430 -17.73 1.39 6.36
CA ARG A 430 -18.83 0.48 5.99
C ARG A 430 -19.36 0.81 4.60
N ILE A 431 -19.59 -0.23 3.80
CA ILE A 431 -19.99 -0.11 2.39
C ILE A 431 -21.24 -0.98 2.18
N ARG A 432 -22.21 -0.49 1.40
CA ARG A 432 -23.40 -1.27 0.99
C ARG A 432 -23.99 -0.74 -0.31
N ASN A 433 -24.97 -1.45 -0.86
CA ASN A 433 -25.81 -1.03 -2.00
C ASN A 433 -25.00 -0.66 -3.26
N VAL A 434 -24.00 -1.48 -3.59
CA VAL A 434 -23.17 -1.27 -4.78
C VAL A 434 -24.00 -1.61 -6.02
N ARG A 435 -24.13 -0.67 -6.94
CA ARG A 435 -25.05 -0.78 -8.08
C ARG A 435 -24.61 0.04 -9.28
N LEU A 436 -24.98 -0.41 -10.46
CA LEU A 436 -24.90 0.39 -11.69
C LEU A 436 -26.17 1.21 -11.84
N VAL A 437 -26.05 2.47 -12.23
CA VAL A 437 -27.16 3.41 -12.41
C VAL A 437 -27.13 3.95 -13.86
N PRO A 438 -28.29 4.05 -14.53
CA PRO A 438 -28.39 4.70 -15.84
C PRO A 438 -27.78 6.10 -15.89
#